data_AF-A0A955FGB3-F1
#
_entry.id   AF-A0A955FGB3-F1
#
_cell.length_a   1.000
_cell.length_b   1.000
_cell.length_c   1.000
_cell.angle_alpha   90.00
_cell.angle_beta   90.00
_cell.angle_gamma   90.00
#
_symmetry.space_group_name_H-M   'P 1'
#
loop_
_entity.id
_entity.type
_entity.pdbx_description
1 polymer ?
#
loop_
_entity_poly.entity_id
_entity_poly.type
_entity_poly.pdbx_seq_one_letter_code
_entity_poly.pdbx_strand_id
1 'polypeptide(L)'
;MLKLDNNLLEELGLGTLPEEQKKAMLQHIYETLELRVGTQLANQMTDKQLEEFERFIDAGGDQNQAQALQWLETNLPNYKQVVNEVFEALKAEIKGLAPQLMASAQQPPIQAAADDAQQTAQQPEQGYQQPPAA
;
A
#
# COMPACT_ATOMS: atom_id res chain seq x y z
N MET A 1 -4.91 -8.25 -20.04
CA MET A 1 -4.87 -8.74 -18.65
C MET A 1 -4.20 -7.68 -17.81
N LEU A 2 -4.71 -7.42 -16.60
CA LEU A 2 -4.04 -6.55 -15.64
C LEU A 2 -2.65 -7.11 -15.36
N LYS A 3 -1.65 -6.24 -15.39
CA LYS A 3 -0.24 -6.60 -15.23
C LYS A 3 0.29 -5.96 -13.96
N LEU A 4 0.48 -6.79 -12.95
CA LEU A 4 1.06 -6.43 -11.66
C LEU A 4 2.53 -6.88 -11.67
N ASP A 5 3.38 -6.09 -12.33
CA ASP A 5 4.81 -6.39 -12.49
C ASP A 5 5.67 -5.14 -12.29
N ASN A 6 6.99 -5.27 -12.48
CA ASN A 6 7.92 -4.15 -12.28
C ASN A 6 7.57 -2.90 -13.11
N ASN A 7 7.00 -3.06 -14.31
CA ASN A 7 6.57 -1.93 -15.13
C ASN A 7 5.49 -1.09 -14.42
N LEU A 8 4.58 -1.73 -13.68
CA LEU A 8 3.59 -1.02 -12.87
C LEU A 8 4.27 -0.21 -11.77
N LEU A 9 5.25 -0.78 -11.08
CA LEU A 9 6.01 -0.06 -10.05
C LEU A 9 6.76 1.13 -10.64
N GLU A 10 7.33 0.99 -11.84
CA GLU A 10 7.97 2.08 -12.56
C GLU A 10 6.98 3.21 -12.90
N GLU A 11 5.80 2.87 -13.41
CA GLU A 11 4.72 3.84 -13.69
C GLU A 11 4.26 4.60 -12.43
N LEU A 12 4.26 3.91 -11.29
CA LEU A 12 3.90 4.45 -9.98
C LEU A 12 5.01 5.29 -9.33
N GLY A 13 6.21 5.32 -9.89
CA GLY A 13 7.37 6.00 -9.30
C GLY A 13 8.08 5.21 -8.19
N LEU A 14 7.77 3.91 -8.07
CA LEU A 14 8.37 2.95 -7.13
C LEU A 14 9.45 2.07 -7.79
N GLY A 15 9.82 2.35 -9.04
CA GLY A 15 10.79 1.58 -9.81
C GLY A 15 12.20 1.54 -9.22
N THR A 16 12.54 2.47 -8.31
CA THR A 16 13.84 2.54 -7.64
C THR A 16 13.90 1.76 -6.33
N LEU A 17 12.80 1.14 -5.90
CA LEU A 17 12.79 0.31 -4.70
C LEU A 17 13.73 -0.92 -4.86
N PRO A 18 14.38 -1.38 -3.78
CA PRO A 18 15.06 -2.67 -3.73
C PRO A 18 14.15 -3.82 -4.17
N GLU A 19 14.71 -4.86 -4.79
CA GLU A 19 13.94 -5.99 -5.32
C GLU A 19 13.03 -6.67 -4.29
N GLU A 20 13.48 -6.80 -3.04
CA GLU A 20 12.68 -7.38 -1.97
C GLU A 20 11.45 -6.52 -1.65
N GLN A 21 11.63 -5.19 -1.60
CA GLN A 21 10.55 -4.23 -1.36
C GLN A 21 9.61 -4.14 -2.55
N LYS A 22 10.11 -4.28 -3.78
CA LYS A 22 9.28 -4.39 -4.99
C LYS A 22 8.37 -5.62 -4.94
N LYS A 23 8.91 -6.78 -4.57
CA LYS A 23 8.13 -8.01 -4.43
C LYS A 23 7.06 -7.87 -3.34
N ALA A 24 7.44 -7.34 -2.18
CA ALA A 24 6.50 -7.07 -1.09
C ALA A 24 5.40 -6.08 -1.52
N MET A 25 5.74 -5.03 -2.27
CA MET A 25 4.76 -4.09 -2.83
C MET A 25 3.84 -4.75 -3.85
N LEU A 26 4.36 -5.53 -4.79
CA LEU A 26 3.51 -6.23 -5.75
C LEU A 26 2.54 -7.18 -5.07
N GLN A 27 2.99 -7.93 -4.07
CA GLN A 27 2.11 -8.80 -3.28
C GLN A 27 1.03 -7.98 -2.57
N HIS A 28 1.41 -6.91 -1.87
CA HIS A 28 0.46 -6.07 -1.16
C HIS A 28 -0.58 -5.43 -2.09
N ILE A 29 -0.19 -4.99 -3.29
CA ILE A 29 -1.11 -4.46 -4.30
C ILE A 29 -2.06 -5.55 -4.78
N TYR A 30 -1.56 -6.78 -4.98
CA TYR A 30 -2.36 -7.92 -5.40
C TYR A 30 -3.45 -8.25 -4.36
N GLU A 31 -3.05 -8.43 -3.10
CA GLU A 31 -3.96 -8.73 -1.99
C GLU A 31 -5.00 -7.61 -1.78
N THR A 32 -4.55 -6.35 -1.86
CA THR A 32 -5.44 -5.18 -1.72
C THR A 32 -6.44 -5.10 -2.87
N LEU A 33 -6.00 -5.38 -4.10
CA LEU A 33 -6.87 -5.39 -5.27
C LEU A 33 -7.92 -6.50 -5.13
N GLU A 34 -7.53 -7.70 -4.76
CA GLU A 34 -8.45 -8.82 -4.55
C GLU A 34 -9.53 -8.49 -3.52
N LEU A 35 -9.13 -7.95 -2.36
CA LEU A 35 -10.06 -7.56 -1.31
C LEU A 35 -11.04 -6.46 -1.76
N ARG A 36 -10.53 -5.39 -2.39
CA ARG A 36 -11.36 -4.26 -2.83
C ARG A 36 -12.30 -4.65 -3.96
N VAL A 37 -11.82 -5.44 -4.93
CA VAL A 37 -12.64 -6.00 -6.00
C VAL A 37 -13.73 -6.89 -5.42
N GLY A 38 -13.37 -7.83 -4.53
CA GLY A 38 -14.35 -8.71 -3.87
C GLY A 38 -15.44 -7.92 -3.16
N THR A 39 -15.06 -6.91 -2.39
CA THR A 39 -16.00 -6.03 -1.66
C THR A 39 -16.89 -5.24 -2.62
N GLN A 40 -16.33 -4.65 -3.68
CA GLN A 40 -17.11 -3.87 -4.66
C GLN A 40 -18.06 -4.73 -5.48
N LEU A 41 -17.69 -5.98 -5.77
CA LEU A 41 -18.58 -6.93 -6.43
C LEU A 41 -19.69 -7.36 -5.46
N ALA A 42 -19.36 -7.70 -4.21
CA ALA A 42 -20.33 -8.08 -3.19
C ALA A 42 -21.38 -6.98 -2.94
N ASN A 43 -20.98 -5.71 -2.93
CA ASN A 43 -21.89 -4.56 -2.78
C ASN A 43 -22.93 -4.43 -3.90
N GLN A 44 -22.72 -5.11 -5.03
CA GLN A 44 -23.65 -5.13 -6.17
C GLN A 44 -24.48 -6.42 -6.24
N MET A 45 -24.24 -7.36 -5.31
CA MET A 45 -24.96 -8.61 -5.21
C MET A 45 -26.09 -8.49 -4.17
N THR A 46 -27.16 -9.22 -4.40
CA THR A 46 -28.13 -9.54 -3.36
C THR A 46 -27.57 -10.57 -2.38
N ASP A 47 -28.13 -10.70 -1.17
CA ASP A 47 -27.68 -11.69 -0.18
C ASP A 47 -27.65 -13.11 -0.77
N LYS A 48 -28.66 -13.49 -1.55
CA LYS A 48 -28.71 -14.80 -2.23
C LYS A 48 -27.58 -14.99 -3.22
N GLN A 49 -27.28 -13.96 -4.01
CA GLN A 49 -26.21 -14.00 -4.99
C GLN A 49 -24.84 -14.10 -4.32
N LEU A 50 -24.67 -13.45 -3.17
CA LEU A 50 -23.47 -13.56 -2.35
C LEU A 50 -23.30 -14.99 -1.82
N GLU A 51 -24.35 -15.58 -1.25
CA GLU A 51 -24.32 -16.99 -0.80
C GLU A 51 -24.00 -17.95 -1.96
N GLU A 52 -24.57 -17.74 -3.15
CA GLU A 52 -24.24 -18.54 -4.33
C GLU A 52 -22.78 -18.37 -4.75
N PHE A 53 -22.26 -17.15 -4.70
CA PHE A 53 -20.90 -16.84 -5.06
C PHE A 53 -19.88 -17.44 -4.08
N GLU A 54 -20.13 -17.32 -2.77
CA GLU A 54 -19.29 -17.86 -1.69
C GLU A 54 -19.07 -19.36 -1.83
N ARG A 55 -20.07 -20.12 -2.31
CA ARG A 55 -19.94 -21.57 -2.54
C ARG A 55 -18.89 -21.94 -3.57
N PHE A 56 -18.60 -21.09 -4.55
CA PHE A 56 -17.51 -21.32 -5.49
C PHE A 56 -16.14 -21.07 -4.84
N ILE A 57 -16.06 -20.09 -3.94
CA ILE A 57 -14.82 -19.72 -3.26
C ILE A 57 -14.47 -20.73 -2.16
N ASP A 58 -15.43 -21.11 -1.32
CA ASP A 58 -15.25 -22.06 -0.21
C ASP A 58 -14.84 -23.46 -0.67
N ALA A 59 -15.34 -23.89 -1.82
CA ALA A 59 -15.03 -25.21 -2.35
C ALA A 59 -13.57 -25.32 -2.88
N GLY A 60 -12.89 -24.19 -3.11
CA GLY A 60 -11.46 -24.10 -3.41
C GLY A 60 -11.00 -24.70 -4.75
N GLY A 61 -9.79 -24.34 -5.20
CA GLY A 61 -9.12 -24.91 -6.38
C GLY A 61 -9.42 -24.21 -7.72
N ASP A 62 -8.54 -24.44 -8.70
CA ASP A 62 -8.55 -23.75 -10.01
C ASP A 62 -9.84 -23.94 -10.82
N GLN A 63 -10.49 -25.10 -10.71
CA GLN A 63 -11.75 -25.37 -11.42
C GLN A 63 -12.88 -24.45 -10.94
N ASN A 64 -12.91 -24.16 -9.64
CA ASN A 64 -13.98 -23.36 -9.05
C ASN A 64 -13.76 -21.87 -9.33
N GLN A 65 -12.51 -21.45 -9.51
CA GLN A 65 -12.20 -20.09 -9.98
C GLN A 65 -12.78 -19.82 -11.36
N ALA A 66 -12.68 -20.79 -12.29
CA ALA A 66 -13.30 -20.66 -13.60
C ALA A 66 -14.84 -20.59 -13.51
N GLN A 67 -15.45 -21.40 -12.64
CA GLN A 67 -16.90 -21.36 -12.42
C GLN A 67 -17.35 -20.04 -11.78
N ALA A 68 -16.61 -19.51 -10.80
CA ALA A 68 -16.86 -18.20 -10.21
C ALA A 68 -16.82 -17.08 -11.26
N LEU A 69 -15.85 -17.12 -12.17
CA LEU A 69 -15.77 -16.16 -13.28
C LEU A 69 -16.95 -16.26 -14.25
N GLN A 70 -17.38 -17.48 -14.60
CA GLN A 70 -18.56 -17.68 -15.44
C GLN A 70 -19.84 -17.20 -14.76
N TRP A 71 -19.95 -17.41 -13.44
CA TRP A 71 -21.06 -16.92 -12.65
C TRP A 71 -21.08 -15.38 -12.64
N LEU A 72 -19.93 -14.73 -12.49
CA LEU A 72 -19.82 -13.27 -12.59
C LEU A 72 -20.20 -12.77 -13.99
N GLU A 73 -19.75 -13.43 -15.06
CA GLU A 73 -20.14 -13.07 -16.43
C GLU A 73 -21.64 -13.13 -16.67
N THR A 74 -22.33 -14.04 -15.98
CA THR A 74 -23.78 -14.24 -16.10
C THR A 74 -24.58 -13.26 -15.23
N ASN A 75 -24.15 -13.05 -13.98
CA ASN A 75 -24.94 -12.32 -12.97
C ASN A 75 -24.49 -10.86 -12.80
N LEU A 76 -23.22 -10.57 -13.07
CA LEU A 76 -22.61 -9.24 -12.96
C LEU A 76 -21.82 -8.93 -14.25
N PRO A 77 -22.48 -8.68 -15.38
CA PRO A 77 -21.80 -8.46 -16.66
C PRO A 77 -20.82 -7.27 -16.63
N ASN A 78 -20.99 -6.36 -15.67
CA ASN A 78 -20.10 -5.23 -15.43
C ASN A 78 -18.89 -5.56 -14.53
N TYR A 79 -18.70 -6.79 -14.04
CA TYR A 79 -17.62 -7.13 -13.11
C TYR A 79 -16.23 -6.76 -13.65
N LYS A 80 -16.00 -6.92 -14.96
CA LYS A 80 -14.72 -6.51 -15.60
C LYS A 80 -14.52 -5.00 -15.52
N GLN A 81 -15.58 -4.21 -15.63
CA GLN A 81 -15.50 -2.76 -15.45
C GLN A 81 -15.13 -2.42 -14.01
N VAL A 82 -15.81 -3.03 -13.04
CA VAL A 82 -15.54 -2.85 -11.61
C VAL A 82 -14.08 -3.18 -11.29
N VAL A 83 -13.55 -4.29 -11.81
CA VAL A 83 -12.15 -4.67 -11.67
C VAL A 83 -11.21 -3.58 -12.19
N ASN A 84 -11.49 -3.02 -13.38
CA ASN A 84 -10.66 -1.94 -13.94
C ASN A 84 -10.78 -0.64 -13.15
N GLU A 85 -11.98 -0.26 -12.70
CA GLU A 85 -12.20 0.95 -11.90
C GLU A 85 -11.47 0.87 -10.55
N VAL A 86 -11.57 -0.27 -9.86
CA VAL A 86 -10.85 -0.50 -8.61
C VAL A 86 -9.33 -0.51 -8.84
N PHE A 87 -8.87 -1.12 -9.92
CA PHE A 87 -7.44 -1.13 -10.27
C PHE A 87 -6.91 0.28 -10.53
N GLU A 88 -7.58 1.07 -11.35
CA GLU A 88 -7.16 2.45 -11.66
C GLU A 88 -7.23 3.35 -10.42
N ALA A 89 -8.24 3.19 -9.57
CA ALA A 89 -8.34 3.90 -8.30
C ALA A 89 -7.18 3.55 -7.36
N LEU A 90 -6.87 2.27 -7.21
CA LEU A 90 -5.75 1.79 -6.40
C LEU A 90 -4.41 2.32 -6.95
N LYS A 91 -4.23 2.30 -8.27
CA LYS A 91 -3.05 2.86 -8.94
C LYS A 91 -2.87 4.35 -8.64
N ALA A 92 -3.94 5.13 -8.72
CA ALA A 92 -3.93 6.56 -8.41
C ALA A 92 -3.59 6.82 -6.92
N GLU A 93 -4.15 6.02 -6.01
CA GLU A 93 -3.87 6.08 -4.58
C GLU A 93 -2.38 5.81 -4.29
N ILE A 94 -1.85 4.72 -4.82
CA ILE A 94 -0.43 4.35 -4.64
C ILE A 94 0.48 5.41 -5.25
N LYS A 95 0.15 5.95 -6.43
CA LYS A 95 0.94 7.02 -7.05
C LYS A 95 1.00 8.28 -6.20
N GLY A 96 -0.10 8.63 -5.52
CA GLY A 96 -0.14 9.73 -4.56
C GLY A 96 0.69 9.46 -3.29
N LEU A 97 0.76 8.19 -2.87
CA LEU A 97 1.54 7.75 -1.71
C LEU A 97 3.03 7.49 -2.04
N ALA A 98 3.37 7.26 -3.30
CA ALA A 98 4.71 6.87 -3.73
C ALA A 98 5.85 7.77 -3.20
N PRO A 99 5.73 9.10 -3.18
CA PRO A 99 6.77 9.97 -2.59
C PRO A 99 7.01 9.69 -1.10
N GLN A 100 5.95 9.39 -0.35
CA GLN A 100 6.02 9.09 1.08
C GLN A 100 6.55 7.68 1.33
N LEU A 101 6.12 6.70 0.52
CA LEU A 101 6.64 5.33 0.56
C LEU A 101 8.14 5.30 0.25
N MET A 102 8.58 6.10 -0.71
CA MET A 102 10.00 6.28 -1.04
C MET A 102 10.79 6.93 0.09
N ALA A 103 10.24 7.99 0.71
CA ALA A 103 10.88 8.65 1.84
C ALA A 103 11.03 7.70 3.05
N SER A 104 10.00 6.92 3.36
CA SER A 104 10.02 5.94 4.45
C SER A 104 10.89 4.72 4.15
N ALA A 105 10.96 4.27 2.89
CA ALA A 105 11.89 3.21 2.47
C ALA A 105 13.37 3.63 2.53
N GLN A 106 13.65 4.94 2.46
CA GLN A 106 14.99 5.52 2.58
C GLN A 106 15.39 5.83 4.02
N GLN A 107 14.46 5.79 4.98
CA GLN A 107 14.82 5.93 6.37
C GLN A 107 15.44 4.62 6.84
N PRO A 108 16.71 4.62 7.32
CA PRO A 108 17.20 3.47 8.07
C PRO A 108 16.23 3.21 9.23
N PRO A 109 16.03 1.93 9.65
CA PRO A 109 15.29 1.66 10.87
C PRO A 109 15.90 2.57 11.92
N ILE A 110 15.07 3.46 12.48
CA ILE A 110 15.51 4.39 13.50
C ILE A 110 15.89 3.49 14.67
N GLN A 111 17.16 3.08 14.70
CA GLN A 111 17.80 2.70 15.93
C GLN A 111 17.54 3.89 16.82
N ALA A 112 16.80 3.62 17.90
CA ALA A 112 16.77 4.44 19.08
C ALA A 112 18.23 4.58 19.57
N ALA A 113 19.02 5.40 18.90
CA ALA A 113 20.20 6.04 19.42
C ALA A 113 19.64 7.30 20.08
N ALA A 114 19.35 7.22 21.37
CA ALA A 114 20.30 7.68 22.37
C ALA A 114 20.59 9.18 22.20
N ASP A 115 19.55 10.01 22.30
CA ASP A 115 19.65 11.44 22.54
C ASP A 115 19.26 11.71 24.01
N ASP A 116 20.07 11.17 24.93
CA ASP A 116 20.08 11.54 26.35
C ASP A 116 21.49 11.33 26.89
N ALA A 117 22.50 11.94 26.25
CA ALA A 117 23.86 11.93 26.81
C ALA A 117 24.80 12.98 26.22
N GLN A 118 24.36 14.15 25.74
CA GLN A 118 25.33 15.14 25.26
C GLN A 118 24.84 16.59 25.24
N GLN A 119 24.22 17.04 26.33
CA GLN A 119 23.92 18.46 26.51
C GLN A 119 24.08 18.87 27.98
N THR A 120 25.32 19.14 28.43
CA THR A 120 25.59 20.03 29.59
C THR A 120 27.05 20.44 29.78
N ALA A 121 28.04 19.82 29.12
CA ALA A 121 29.43 20.21 29.31
C ALA A 121 29.90 21.25 28.28
N GLN A 122 29.48 22.52 28.40
CA GLN A 122 30.13 23.69 27.80
C GLN A 122 29.44 25.01 28.23
N GLN A 123 29.82 25.53 29.40
CA GLN A 123 29.65 26.96 29.72
C GLN A 123 30.96 27.68 29.39
N PRO A 124 30.99 28.64 28.46
CA PRO A 124 32.13 29.53 28.30
C PRO A 124 32.03 30.68 29.31
N GLU A 125 33.07 30.79 30.12
CA GLU A 125 33.37 31.93 30.99
C GLU A 125 33.49 33.21 30.13
N GLN A 126 32.57 34.16 30.29
CA GLN A 126 32.73 35.52 29.77
C GLN A 126 33.00 36.50 30.92
N GLY A 127 34.23 37.00 30.93
CA GLY A 127 34.65 38.09 31.79
C GLY A 127 34.25 39.48 31.29
N TYR A 128 34.51 40.45 32.18
CA TYR A 128 34.44 41.92 32.04
C TYR A 128 33.03 42.52 32.12
N GLN A 129 32.73 43.57 32.89
CA GLN A 129 33.52 44.73 33.35
C GLN A 129 33.04 45.25 34.73
N GLN A 130 33.99 45.80 35.49
CA GLN A 130 33.77 46.70 36.63
C GLN A 130 33.26 48.08 36.17
N PRO A 131 32.48 48.81 36.98
CA PRO A 131 32.46 50.27 36.94
C PRO A 131 33.29 50.88 38.09
N PRO A 132 33.86 52.09 37.89
CA PRO A 132 34.75 52.74 38.84
C PRO A 132 34.00 53.47 39.96
N ALA A 133 34.75 53.76 41.02
CA ALA A 133 34.32 54.29 42.31
C ALA A 133 33.74 55.71 42.31
N ALA A 134 32.91 55.99 43.32
CA ALA A 134 33.03 57.14 44.22
C ALA A 134 32.48 56.75 45.60
#